data_AF-A0A1P8LZK9-F1
#
_entry.id   AF-A0A1P8LZK9-F1
#
_cell.length_a   1.000
_cell.length_b   1.000
_cell.length_c   1.000
_cell.angle_alpha   90.00
_cell.angle_beta   90.00
_cell.angle_gamma   90.00
#
_symmetry.space_group_name_H-M   'P 1'
#
loop_
_entity.id
_entity.type
_entity.pdbx_description
1 polymer ?
#
loop_
_entity_poly.entity_id
_entity_poly.type
_entity_poly.pdbx_seq_one_letter_code
_entity_poly.pdbx_strand_id
1 'polypeptide(L)'
;MTYVPEARPRRAVRISAAQGRTALGGAAVGAVASGYTEAEQRLAAARMSRAHRQSRLRTLLNQRNEAIGAALTGRVPAAAIAATTGLKLTEVKKLGRAYSDSYAPDLSREQHVAVLSALAEQLRAVEEEKESAERQLRADVVDVLRSGKMDVFRIAALTAVTAERLRELTRGTGLRTENFRA
;
A
#
# COMPACT_ATOMS: atom_id res chain seq x y z
N MET A 1 16.50 40.45 59.15
CA MET A 1 17.19 39.71 58.07
C MET A 1 16.26 38.56 57.68
N THR A 2 15.31 38.70 56.76
CA THR A 2 15.47 38.71 55.27
C THR A 2 16.24 37.45 54.85
N TYR A 3 15.70 36.46 54.12
CA TYR A 3 14.80 36.49 52.96
C TYR A 3 14.16 35.10 52.76
N VAL A 4 12.86 35.08 52.41
CA VAL A 4 12.10 33.89 51.97
C VAL A 4 12.03 33.92 50.44
N PRO A 5 12.49 32.89 49.70
CA PRO A 5 12.22 32.83 48.28
C PRO A 5 10.84 32.20 48.01
N GLU A 6 9.93 33.05 47.59
CA GLU A 6 8.60 32.75 47.06
C GLU A 6 8.65 31.76 45.88
N ALA A 7 7.83 30.71 45.96
CA ALA A 7 7.51 29.83 44.86
C ALA A 7 6.71 30.61 43.79
N ARG A 8 7.35 30.89 42.65
CA ARG A 8 6.70 31.55 41.51
C ARG A 8 5.57 30.68 40.93
N PRO A 9 4.37 31.25 40.71
CA PRO A 9 3.28 30.58 40.03
C PRO A 9 3.60 30.39 38.55
N ARG A 10 3.51 29.15 38.05
CA ARG A 10 3.62 28.85 36.61
C ARG A 10 2.39 29.38 35.89
N ARG A 11 2.57 30.54 35.25
CA ARG A 11 1.62 31.21 34.37
C ARG A 11 1.29 30.32 33.17
N ALA A 12 0.00 30.16 32.92
CA ALA A 12 -0.56 29.50 31.75
C ALA A 12 -0.05 30.12 30.44
N VAL A 13 0.45 29.28 29.53
CA VAL A 13 0.67 29.64 28.12
C VAL A 13 -0.44 28.98 27.31
N ARG A 14 -1.47 29.77 26.99
CA ARG A 14 -2.43 29.44 25.93
C ARG A 14 -1.70 29.58 24.60
N ILE A 15 -1.38 28.46 23.96
CA ILE A 15 -0.97 28.45 22.55
C ILE A 15 -2.26 28.58 21.74
N SER A 16 -2.47 29.77 21.18
CA SER A 16 -3.45 30.01 20.12
C SER A 16 -2.88 29.46 18.81
N ALA A 17 -3.43 28.35 18.34
CA ALA A 17 -3.25 27.91 16.95
C ALA A 17 -4.50 28.32 16.16
N ALA A 18 -4.38 29.44 15.47
CA ALA A 18 -5.33 29.86 14.46
C ALA A 18 -5.19 28.95 13.21
N GLN A 19 -6.34 28.54 12.69
CA GLN A 19 -6.64 28.39 11.26
C GLN A 19 -5.84 27.36 10.46
N GLY A 20 -6.40 26.15 10.43
CA GLY A 20 -6.37 25.26 9.28
C GLY A 20 -7.77 24.66 9.10
N ARG A 21 -8.71 25.43 8.54
CA ARG A 21 -10.01 24.94 8.09
C ARG A 21 -9.80 24.01 6.89
N THR A 22 -9.57 22.72 7.13
CA THR A 22 -9.91 21.70 6.13
C THR A 22 -11.35 21.27 6.38
N ALA A 23 -12.19 21.58 5.41
CA ALA A 23 -13.59 21.23 5.38
C ALA A 23 -13.79 19.71 5.56
N LEU A 24 -14.19 19.31 6.77
CA LEU A 24 -15.07 18.16 6.96
C LEU A 24 -16.49 18.63 6.58
N GLY A 25 -16.67 18.91 5.30
CA GLY A 25 -17.97 19.10 4.69
C GLY A 25 -18.42 17.76 4.12
N GLY A 26 -19.53 17.24 4.65
CA GLY A 26 -20.31 16.21 3.95
C GLY A 26 -20.48 14.89 4.69
N ALA A 27 -21.00 14.92 5.91
CA ALA A 27 -21.97 13.91 6.31
C ALA A 27 -23.27 14.17 5.51
N ALA A 28 -23.31 13.71 4.26
CA ALA A 28 -24.52 13.57 3.45
C ALA A 28 -24.20 12.80 2.16
N VAL A 29 -24.13 11.47 2.23
CA VAL A 29 -24.62 10.64 1.13
C VAL A 29 -25.46 9.53 1.75
N GLY A 30 -26.59 9.92 2.33
CA GLY A 30 -27.71 9.01 2.40
C GLY A 30 -28.07 8.61 0.97
N ALA A 31 -28.18 7.30 0.75
CA ALA A 31 -29.14 6.69 -0.16
C ALA A 31 -29.45 7.45 -1.47
N VAL A 32 -28.45 7.69 -2.32
CA VAL A 32 -28.70 8.00 -3.74
C VAL A 32 -28.57 6.71 -4.53
N ALA A 33 -29.72 6.12 -4.81
CA ALA A 33 -30.03 5.24 -5.92
C ALA A 33 -29.15 3.99 -6.13
N SER A 34 -29.74 2.85 -5.79
CA SER A 34 -29.54 1.55 -6.44
C SER A 34 -29.66 1.67 -7.96
N GLY A 35 -28.58 2.07 -8.61
CA GLY A 35 -28.47 2.18 -10.06
C GLY A 35 -27.03 2.24 -10.57
N TYR A 36 -26.05 1.80 -9.77
CA TYR A 36 -24.68 1.66 -10.27
C TYR A 36 -24.69 0.62 -11.38
N THR A 37 -24.36 1.06 -12.60
CA THR A 37 -24.14 0.14 -13.72
C THR A 37 -23.12 -0.92 -13.28
N GLU A 38 -23.24 -2.17 -13.73
CA GLU A 38 -22.33 -3.26 -13.34
C GLU A 38 -20.84 -2.87 -13.48
N ALA A 39 -20.53 -2.00 -14.44
CA ALA A 39 -19.20 -1.42 -14.64
C ALA A 39 -18.73 -0.51 -13.48
N GLU A 40 -19.59 0.36 -12.94
CA GLU A 40 -19.24 1.18 -11.79
C GLU A 40 -18.99 0.33 -10.54
N GLN A 41 -19.80 -0.72 -10.32
CA GLN A 41 -19.60 -1.65 -9.21
C GLN A 41 -18.26 -2.37 -9.32
N ARG A 42 -17.89 -2.85 -10.52
CA ARG A 42 -16.58 -3.47 -10.78
C ARG A 42 -15.43 -2.52 -10.49
N LEU A 43 -15.51 -1.27 -10.98
CA LEU A 43 -14.46 -0.27 -10.77
C LEU A 43 -14.33 0.15 -9.29
N ALA A 44 -15.45 0.27 -8.57
CA ALA A 44 -15.44 0.54 -7.13
C ALA A 44 -14.88 -0.64 -6.32
N ALA A 45 -15.23 -1.88 -6.67
CA ALA A 45 -14.68 -3.08 -6.05
C ALA A 45 -13.15 -3.17 -6.28
N ALA A 46 -12.67 -2.82 -7.47
CA ALA A 46 -11.25 -2.81 -7.80
C ALA A 46 -10.42 -1.90 -6.87
N ARG A 47 -10.98 -0.76 -6.42
CA ARG A 47 -10.34 0.12 -5.42
C ARG A 47 -10.13 -0.59 -4.09
N MET A 48 -11.18 -1.20 -3.53
CA MET A 48 -11.10 -1.91 -2.25
C MET A 48 -10.12 -3.08 -2.33
N SER A 49 -10.19 -3.89 -3.38
CA SER A 49 -9.28 -5.03 -3.56
C SER A 49 -7.82 -4.58 -3.75
N ARG A 50 -7.57 -3.44 -4.41
CA ARG A 50 -6.22 -2.88 -4.55
C ARG A 50 -5.64 -2.42 -3.21
N ALA A 51 -6.43 -1.74 -2.39
CA ALA A 51 -6.02 -1.35 -1.05
C ALA A 51 -5.69 -2.56 -0.17
N HIS A 52 -6.53 -3.61 -0.23
CA HIS A 52 -6.30 -4.86 0.49
C HIS A 52 -5.00 -5.55 0.04
N ARG A 53 -4.77 -5.70 -1.27
CA ARG A 53 -3.52 -6.26 -1.82
C ARG A 53 -2.28 -5.46 -1.41
N GLN A 54 -2.35 -4.13 -1.45
CA GLN A 54 -1.25 -3.27 -1.02
C GLN A 54 -0.94 -3.44 0.47
N SER A 55 -1.97 -3.57 1.30
CA SER A 55 -1.81 -3.84 2.73
C SER A 55 -1.15 -5.21 2.95
N ARG A 56 -1.67 -6.27 2.31
CA ARG A 56 -1.10 -7.63 2.36
C ARG A 56 0.36 -7.66 1.92
N LEU A 57 0.70 -6.98 0.83
CA LEU A 57 2.08 -6.87 0.34
C LEU A 57 3.00 -6.22 1.38
N ARG A 58 2.58 -5.11 2.00
CA ARG A 58 3.37 -4.45 3.06
C ARG A 58 3.59 -5.37 4.26
N THR A 59 2.55 -6.09 4.68
CA THR A 59 2.66 -7.06 5.78
C THR A 59 3.65 -8.18 5.46
N LEU A 60 3.54 -8.80 4.27
CA LEU A 60 4.44 -9.87 3.85
C LEU A 60 5.89 -9.40 3.71
N LEU A 61 6.11 -8.16 3.22
CA LEU A 61 7.45 -7.59 3.15
C LEU A 61 8.07 -7.40 4.53
N ASN A 62 7.29 -6.92 5.51
CA ASN A 62 7.75 -6.81 6.90
C ASN A 62 8.07 -8.18 7.49
N GLN A 63 7.18 -9.16 7.33
CA GLN A 63 7.39 -10.54 7.80
C GLN A 63 8.64 -11.17 7.19
N ARG A 64 8.86 -10.99 5.88
CA ARG A 64 10.09 -11.46 5.21
C ARG A 64 11.32 -10.80 5.81
N ASN A 65 11.30 -9.49 6.03
CA ASN A 65 12.46 -8.77 6.56
C ASN A 65 12.79 -9.21 8.00
N GLU A 66 11.78 -9.40 8.84
CA GLU A 66 11.94 -9.97 10.19
C GLU A 66 12.47 -11.40 10.15
N ALA A 67 11.93 -12.25 9.26
CA ALA A 67 12.41 -13.62 9.07
C ALA A 67 13.87 -13.67 8.58
N ILE A 68 14.29 -12.72 7.74
CA ILE A 68 15.70 -12.58 7.32
C ILE A 68 16.58 -12.22 8.52
N GLY A 69 16.14 -11.26 9.36
CA GLY A 69 16.85 -10.91 10.60
C GLY A 69 17.00 -12.12 11.52
N ALA A 70 15.89 -12.81 11.82
CA ALA A 70 15.88 -14.00 12.65
C ALA A 70 16.78 -15.13 12.10
N ALA A 71 16.74 -15.39 10.79
CA ALA A 71 17.59 -16.40 10.16
C ALA A 71 19.09 -16.07 10.24
N LEU A 72 19.46 -14.79 10.13
CA LEU A 72 20.85 -14.35 10.29
C LEU A 72 21.33 -14.51 11.74
N THR A 73 20.47 -14.19 12.72
CA THR A 73 20.73 -14.43 14.15
C THR A 73 20.86 -15.93 14.44
N GLY A 74 20.02 -16.76 13.81
CA GLY A 74 20.08 -18.23 13.80
C GLY A 74 21.26 -18.83 13.01
N ARG A 75 22.24 -18.02 12.62
CA ARG A 75 23.46 -18.41 11.89
C ARG A 75 23.22 -19.07 10.53
N VAL A 76 22.08 -18.81 9.89
CA VAL A 76 21.86 -19.24 8.51
C VAL A 76 22.76 -18.41 7.58
N PRO A 77 23.54 -19.03 6.67
CA PRO A 77 24.40 -18.29 5.76
C PRO A 77 23.60 -17.34 4.86
N ALA A 78 24.03 -16.09 4.77
CA ALA A 78 23.38 -15.07 3.94
C ALA A 78 23.24 -15.47 2.46
N ALA A 79 24.16 -16.30 1.95
CA ALA A 79 24.07 -16.86 0.60
C ALA A 79 22.88 -17.82 0.43
N ALA A 80 22.57 -18.63 1.44
CA ALA A 80 21.41 -19.52 1.43
C ALA A 80 20.10 -18.73 1.49
N ILE A 81 20.06 -17.67 2.31
CA ILE A 81 18.92 -16.75 2.39
C ILE A 81 18.70 -16.04 1.04
N ALA A 82 19.77 -15.53 0.42
CA ALA A 82 19.72 -14.88 -0.89
C ALA A 82 19.19 -15.83 -1.97
N ALA A 83 19.70 -17.06 -2.02
CA ALA A 83 19.24 -18.08 -2.96
C ALA A 83 17.75 -18.43 -2.78
N THR A 84 17.30 -18.54 -1.53
CA THR A 84 15.89 -18.90 -1.22
C THR A 84 14.93 -17.76 -1.55
N THR A 85 15.29 -16.53 -1.20
CA THR A 85 14.42 -15.35 -1.35
C THR A 85 14.52 -14.68 -2.72
N GLY A 86 15.56 -15.00 -3.51
CA GLY A 86 15.86 -14.32 -4.77
C GLY A 86 16.44 -12.91 -4.60
N LEU A 87 16.77 -12.49 -3.38
CA LEU A 87 17.34 -11.17 -3.09
C LEU A 87 18.84 -11.12 -3.36
N LYS A 88 19.36 -9.93 -3.61
CA LYS A 88 20.81 -9.72 -3.72
C LYS A 88 21.47 -9.88 -2.35
N LEU A 89 22.69 -10.42 -2.32
CA LEU A 89 23.42 -10.60 -1.06
C LEU A 89 23.63 -9.28 -0.29
N THR A 90 23.78 -8.16 -0.99
CA THR A 90 23.88 -6.82 -0.40
C THR A 90 22.60 -6.40 0.32
N GLU A 91 21.44 -6.75 -0.22
CA GLU A 91 20.13 -6.47 0.37
C GLU A 91 19.91 -7.32 1.62
N VAL A 92 20.24 -8.61 1.57
CA VAL A 92 20.17 -9.50 2.74
C VAL A 92 21.02 -8.97 3.89
N LYS A 93 22.25 -8.52 3.61
CA LYS A 93 23.13 -7.91 4.62
C LYS A 93 22.58 -6.60 5.18
N LYS A 94 21.98 -5.76 4.33
CA LYS A 94 21.35 -4.50 4.74
C LYS A 94 20.16 -4.76 5.65
N LEU A 95 19.29 -5.70 5.27
CA LEU A 95 18.13 -6.09 6.06
C LEU A 95 18.56 -6.71 7.40
N GLY A 96 19.57 -7.59 7.39
CA GLY A 96 20.12 -8.14 8.63
C GLY A 96 20.61 -7.10 9.63
N ARG A 97 21.19 -5.99 9.17
CA ARG A 97 21.59 -4.88 10.05
C ARG A 97 20.40 -4.08 10.58
N ALA A 98 19.35 -3.90 9.76
CA ALA A 98 18.17 -3.14 10.15
C ALA A 98 17.24 -3.92 11.10
N TYR A 99 17.34 -5.26 11.08
CA TYR A 99 16.51 -6.18 11.85
C TYR A 99 17.37 -7.06 12.77
N SER A 100 18.49 -6.53 13.26
CA SER A 100 19.41 -7.26 14.16
C SER A 100 18.76 -7.67 15.48
N ASP A 101 17.78 -6.90 15.92
CA ASP A 101 17.07 -7.09 17.19
C ASP A 101 15.82 -7.98 17.01
N SER A 102 15.57 -8.49 15.79
CA SER A 102 14.48 -9.43 15.56
C SER A 102 14.73 -10.71 16.34
N TYR A 103 13.80 -11.01 17.24
CA TYR A 103 13.81 -12.24 18.03
C TYR A 103 13.87 -13.45 17.11
N ALA A 104 14.87 -14.30 17.34
CA ALA A 104 14.95 -15.61 16.71
C ALA A 104 14.17 -16.60 17.59
N PRO A 105 13.04 -17.16 17.11
CA PRO A 105 12.53 -18.37 17.72
C PRO A 105 13.60 -19.47 17.58
N ASP A 106 13.63 -20.43 18.51
CA ASP A 106 14.57 -21.57 18.54
C ASP A 106 14.30 -22.56 17.39
N LEU A 107 14.43 -22.07 16.16
CA LEU A 107 14.20 -22.81 14.93
C LEU A 107 15.51 -23.42 14.44
N SER A 108 15.40 -24.59 13.83
CA SER A 108 16.50 -25.15 13.07
C SER A 108 16.77 -24.30 11.82
N ARG A 109 17.99 -24.41 11.27
CA ARG A 109 18.35 -23.77 10.00
C ARG A 109 17.39 -24.12 8.86
N GLU A 110 16.96 -25.38 8.81
CA GLU A 110 16.02 -25.86 7.80
C GLU A 110 14.65 -25.20 7.94
N GLN A 111 14.17 -25.02 9.17
CA GLN A 111 12.92 -24.33 9.46
C GLN A 111 12.98 -22.85 9.06
N HIS A 112 14.10 -22.15 9.33
CA HIS A 112 14.29 -20.78 8.86
C HIS A 112 14.23 -20.67 7.33
N VAL A 113 14.89 -21.60 6.61
CA VAL A 113 14.86 -21.64 5.15
C VAL A 113 13.44 -21.93 4.64
N ALA A 114 12.72 -22.86 5.27
CA ALA A 114 11.34 -23.18 4.90
C ALA A 114 10.40 -21.99 5.06
N VAL A 115 10.49 -21.25 6.17
CA VAL A 115 9.71 -20.02 6.40
C VAL A 115 10.01 -18.97 5.33
N LEU A 116 11.29 -18.75 5.03
CA LEU A 116 11.71 -17.79 4.00
C LEU A 116 11.21 -18.19 2.60
N SER A 117 11.23 -19.49 2.28
CA SER A 117 10.71 -20.00 1.01
C SER A 117 9.21 -19.75 0.89
N ALA A 118 8.43 -20.09 1.94
CA ALA A 118 6.99 -19.88 1.95
C ALA A 118 6.62 -18.40 1.81
N LEU A 119 7.34 -17.49 2.49
CA LEU A 119 7.14 -16.05 2.35
C LEU A 119 7.50 -15.53 0.95
N ALA A 120 8.55 -16.07 0.33
CA ALA A 120 8.93 -15.72 -1.03
C ALA A 120 7.85 -16.14 -2.04
N GLU A 121 7.27 -17.33 -1.89
CA GLU A 121 6.15 -17.82 -2.72
C GLU A 121 4.90 -16.95 -2.53
N GLN A 122 4.53 -16.62 -1.29
CA GLN A 122 3.39 -15.75 -1.00
C GLN A 122 3.56 -14.35 -1.60
N LEU A 123 4.78 -13.79 -1.55
CA LEU A 123 5.08 -12.50 -2.17
C LEU A 123 4.93 -12.56 -3.69
N ARG A 124 5.45 -13.60 -4.35
CA ARG A 124 5.28 -13.80 -5.80
C ARG A 124 3.80 -13.91 -6.17
N ALA A 125 3.03 -14.70 -5.43
CA ALA A 125 1.59 -14.84 -5.66
C ALA A 125 0.87 -13.48 -5.55
N VAL A 126 1.19 -12.66 -4.54
CA VAL A 126 0.59 -11.32 -4.39
C VAL A 126 1.02 -10.37 -5.51
N GLU A 127 2.25 -10.47 -6.01
CA GLU A 127 2.73 -9.69 -7.15
C GLU A 127 1.99 -10.09 -8.44
N GLU A 128 1.81 -11.38 -8.69
CA GLU A 128 1.02 -11.90 -9.82
C GLU A 128 -0.47 -11.50 -9.72
N GLU A 129 -1.08 -11.61 -8.54
CA GLU A 129 -2.44 -11.13 -8.28
C GLU A 129 -2.56 -9.62 -8.55
N LYS A 130 -1.57 -8.83 -8.14
CA LYS A 130 -1.53 -7.38 -8.39
C LYS A 130 -1.44 -7.10 -9.88
N GLU A 131 -0.54 -7.76 -10.60
CA GLU A 131 -0.35 -7.55 -12.03
C GLU A 131 -1.62 -7.94 -12.82
N SER A 132 -2.21 -9.09 -12.49
CA SER A 132 -3.48 -9.54 -13.08
C SER A 132 -4.61 -8.52 -12.82
N ALA A 133 -4.70 -8.00 -11.60
CA ALA A 133 -5.70 -7.00 -11.25
C ALA A 133 -5.45 -5.64 -11.95
N GLU A 134 -4.21 -5.24 -12.17
CA GLU A 134 -3.88 -4.04 -12.95
C GLU A 134 -4.26 -4.22 -14.43
N ARG A 135 -4.04 -5.41 -15.00
CA ARG A 135 -4.48 -5.77 -16.34
C ARG A 135 -6.02 -5.74 -16.46
N GLN A 136 -6.74 -6.31 -15.49
CA GLN A 136 -8.19 -6.29 -15.47
C GLN A 136 -8.73 -4.86 -15.32
N LEU A 137 -8.16 -4.06 -14.42
CA LEU A 137 -8.53 -2.66 -14.26
C LEU A 137 -8.35 -1.89 -15.57
N ARG A 138 -7.23 -2.11 -16.27
CA ARG A 138 -7.00 -1.49 -17.57
C ARG A 138 -8.08 -1.89 -18.59
N ALA A 139 -8.45 -3.16 -18.66
CA ALA A 139 -9.51 -3.64 -19.56
C ALA A 139 -10.86 -2.97 -19.23
N ASP A 140 -11.26 -2.98 -17.95
CA ASP A 140 -12.51 -2.37 -17.49
C ASP A 140 -12.56 -0.87 -17.81
N VAL A 141 -11.46 -0.14 -17.58
CA VAL A 141 -11.36 1.29 -17.91
C VAL A 141 -11.50 1.53 -19.41
N VAL A 142 -10.84 0.72 -20.26
CA VAL A 142 -10.93 0.85 -21.72
C VAL A 142 -12.34 0.59 -22.22
N ASP A 143 -12.99 -0.47 -21.73
CA ASP A 143 -14.35 -0.84 -22.14
C ASP A 143 -15.34 0.26 -21.78
N VAL A 144 -15.22 0.81 -20.57
CA VAL A 144 -16.10 1.87 -20.10
C VAL A 144 -15.87 3.17 -20.90
N LEU A 145 -14.62 3.56 -21.14
CA LEU A 145 -14.31 4.74 -21.96
C LEU A 145 -14.76 4.58 -23.42
N ARG A 146 -14.67 3.38 -24.00
CA ARG A 146 -15.19 3.12 -25.36
C ARG A 146 -16.70 3.21 -25.42
N SER A 147 -17.39 2.80 -24.36
CA SER A 147 -18.86 2.84 -24.31
C SER A 147 -19.42 4.26 -24.27
N GLY A 148 -18.59 5.26 -23.94
CA GLY A 148 -19.02 6.66 -23.80
C GLY A 148 -19.94 6.93 -22.62
N LYS A 149 -20.25 5.91 -21.80
CA LYS A 149 -21.20 6.02 -20.67
C LYS A 149 -20.62 6.74 -19.47
N MET A 150 -19.30 6.92 -19.41
CA MET A 150 -18.62 7.50 -18.26
C MET A 150 -17.33 8.21 -18.67
N ASP A 151 -17.11 9.39 -18.11
CA ASP A 151 -15.89 10.16 -18.33
C ASP A 151 -14.72 9.67 -17.45
N VAL A 152 -13.51 10.15 -17.78
CA VAL A 152 -12.29 9.75 -17.06
C VAL A 152 -12.26 10.22 -15.60
N PHE A 153 -12.93 11.31 -15.25
CA PHE A 153 -12.96 11.86 -13.90
C PHE A 153 -13.87 11.03 -12.99
N ARG A 154 -15.00 10.56 -13.50
CA ARG A 154 -15.88 9.63 -12.81
C ARG A 154 -15.19 8.29 -12.58
N ILE A 155 -14.46 7.76 -13.57
CA ILE A 155 -13.62 6.57 -13.39
C ILE A 155 -12.53 6.82 -12.34
N ALA A 156 -11.85 7.97 -12.37
CA ALA A 156 -10.84 8.34 -11.40
C ALA A 156 -11.40 8.36 -9.97
N ALA A 157 -12.59 8.93 -9.79
CA ALA A 157 -13.28 8.98 -8.51
C ALA A 157 -13.61 7.58 -7.96
N LEU A 158 -14.13 6.68 -8.80
CA LEU A 158 -14.48 5.31 -8.41
C LEU A 158 -13.26 4.46 -8.08
N THR A 159 -12.23 4.54 -8.92
CA THR A 159 -11.02 3.70 -8.81
C THR A 159 -9.97 4.26 -7.85
N ALA A 160 -10.11 5.52 -7.42
CA ALA A 160 -9.08 6.28 -6.71
C ALA A 160 -7.71 6.23 -7.43
N VAL A 161 -7.74 6.25 -8.76
CA VAL A 161 -6.56 6.40 -9.62
C VAL A 161 -6.63 7.78 -10.24
N THR A 162 -5.52 8.51 -10.30
CA THR A 162 -5.52 9.85 -10.90
C THR A 162 -5.87 9.77 -12.39
N ALA A 163 -6.51 10.81 -12.92
CA ALA A 163 -6.84 10.88 -14.35
C ALA A 163 -5.58 10.77 -15.24
N GLU A 164 -4.46 11.34 -14.79
CA GLU A 164 -3.17 11.19 -15.47
C GLU A 164 -2.72 9.73 -15.53
N ARG A 165 -2.78 9.02 -14.40
CA ARG A 165 -2.41 7.61 -14.35
C ARG A 165 -3.35 6.75 -15.19
N LEU A 166 -4.64 7.08 -15.25
CA LEU A 166 -5.59 6.42 -16.16
C LEU A 166 -5.24 6.66 -17.63
N ARG A 167 -4.82 7.88 -18.01
CA ARG A 167 -4.34 8.19 -19.38
C ARG A 167 -3.08 7.42 -19.74
N GLU A 168 -2.13 7.28 -18.79
CA GLU A 168 -0.94 6.44 -18.98
C GLU A 168 -1.31 4.98 -19.19
N LEU A 169 -2.16 4.43 -18.31
CA LEU A 169 -2.61 3.04 -18.37
C LEU A 169 -3.33 2.72 -19.67
N THR A 170 -4.06 3.69 -20.23
CA THR A 170 -4.84 3.52 -21.45
C THR A 170 -4.10 3.96 -22.72
N ARG A 171 -2.85 4.42 -22.62
CA ARG A 171 -2.04 4.83 -23.77
C ARG A 171 -1.87 3.68 -24.75
N GLY A 172 -2.04 3.97 -26.05
CA GLY A 172 -1.90 3.00 -27.14
C GLY A 172 -3.10 2.07 -27.36
N THR A 173 -4.23 2.26 -26.66
CA THR A 173 -5.43 1.39 -26.79
C THR A 173 -6.45 1.87 -27.84
N GLY A 174 -6.10 2.89 -28.63
CA GLY A 174 -6.95 3.45 -29.70
C GLY A 174 -8.13 4.30 -29.20
N LEU A 175 -8.16 4.66 -27.91
CA LEU A 175 -9.17 5.56 -27.36
C LEU A 175 -9.01 6.98 -27.94
N ARG A 176 -10.12 7.58 -28.38
CA ARG A 176 -10.12 8.94 -28.92
C ARG A 176 -9.88 9.95 -27.81
N THR A 177 -9.15 11.03 -28.10
CA THR A 177 -8.84 12.12 -27.14
C THR A 177 -10.09 12.78 -26.56
N GLU A 178 -11.20 12.72 -27.29
CA GLU A 178 -12.52 13.20 -26.87
C GLU A 178 -13.09 12.44 -25.67
N ASN A 179 -12.72 11.17 -25.47
CA ASN A 179 -13.14 10.37 -24.30
C ASN A 179 -12.45 10.84 -22.99
N PHE A 180 -11.49 11.76 -23.09
CA PHE A 180 -10.77 12.36 -21.97
C PHE A 180 -11.09 13.84 -21.75
N ARG A 181 -12.03 14.40 -22.54
CA ARG A 181 -12.54 15.76 -22.36
C ARG A 181 -13.75 15.73 -21.42
N ALA A 182 -13.79 16.73 -20.54
CA ALA A 182 -14.88 16.98 -19.61
C ALA A 182 -16.16 17.39 -20.34
#